data_AF-A0A4V2S370-F1
#
_entry.id   AF-A0A4V2S370-F1
#
_cell.length_a   1.000
_cell.length_b   1.000
_cell.length_c   1.000
_cell.angle_alpha   90.00
_cell.angle_beta   90.00
_cell.angle_gamma   90.00
#
_symmetry.space_group_name_H-M   'P 1'
#
loop_
_entity.id
_entity.type
_entity.pdbx_description
1 polymer ?
#
loop_
_entity_poly.entity_id
_entity_poly.type
_entity_poly.pdbx_seq_one_letter_code
_entity_poly.pdbx_strand_id
1 'polypeptide(L)'
;MNLPSANDSRPEATRSTRAAERLVLAGAAIAIAGSAWLVDPFAEAAFDAPKRAAVLGGAALGALGLARDDAAPHWRRWSRGARAIAACLLLLVGWWFVAALASPHADVAWPAFRRSLLFLLLLPIGASRALDGRGGRLLLGLFALACASNALLSLAQFGGLELPFEVAQIGGRFKTGALLGNEGYVSLACAMLGAAGAAIAACATQPRARVLGAAALAVAIATIAANRQATSAAALLVAAVVVVALRCDARRFVVLVFAALALVATSALVPPLRAASWERLPLGVDGYQRLTTYRLGAWAAALDMATARPWTGYGPGTYGAEQQVHRFDVEIATRARFVHPLGATFVYAHEDWLQLAAEAGWPALLLALAAAGALLHGLLRLARGAADVERAVLLALLATGMVAALAWFPMQIPLTASALLLATGRAWRLLAGEATR
;
A
#
# COMPACT_ATOMS: atom_id res chain seq x y z
N MET A 1 48.40 -2.00 5.73
CA MET A 1 48.37 -1.80 4.26
C MET A 1 47.08 -1.05 3.95
N ASN A 2 47.15 0.29 3.82
CA ASN A 2 45.99 1.14 3.57
C ASN A 2 45.66 1.09 2.09
N LEU A 3 44.55 0.45 1.72
CA LEU A 3 44.02 0.52 0.37
C LEU A 3 43.54 1.96 0.11
N PRO A 4 43.93 2.59 -1.02
CA PRO A 4 43.45 3.92 -1.38
C PRO A 4 41.92 3.89 -1.47
N SER A 5 41.27 4.81 -0.76
CA SER A 5 39.82 5.00 -0.86
C SER A 5 39.51 5.30 -2.32
N ALA A 6 38.79 4.38 -2.98
CA ALA A 6 38.27 4.59 -4.32
C ALA A 6 37.48 5.91 -4.30
N ASN A 7 38.10 6.94 -4.88
CA ASN A 7 37.57 8.28 -4.96
C ASN A 7 36.27 8.17 -5.77
N ASP A 8 35.13 8.39 -5.12
CA ASP A 8 33.77 8.32 -5.68
C ASP A 8 33.60 9.49 -6.66
N SER A 9 34.28 9.37 -7.81
CA SER A 9 34.31 10.32 -8.92
C SER A 9 33.01 10.21 -9.69
N ARG A 10 31.89 10.54 -9.01
CA ARG A 10 30.64 10.77 -9.71
C ARG A 10 30.87 11.97 -10.62
N PRO A 11 30.62 11.85 -11.94
CA PRO A 11 30.70 12.99 -12.83
C PRO A 11 29.81 14.11 -12.27
N GLU A 12 30.33 15.34 -12.23
CA GLU A 12 29.61 16.48 -11.68
C GLU A 12 28.25 16.59 -12.37
N ALA A 13 27.17 16.29 -11.63
CA ALA A 13 25.83 16.43 -12.15
C ALA A 13 25.62 17.87 -12.61
N THR A 14 25.20 18.03 -13.87
CA THR A 14 24.93 19.34 -14.46
C THR A 14 23.89 20.10 -13.63
N ARG A 15 23.87 21.44 -13.73
CA ARG A 15 22.85 22.26 -13.04
C ARG A 15 21.42 21.83 -13.39
N SER A 16 21.18 21.40 -14.63
CA SER A 16 19.88 20.90 -15.10
C SER A 16 19.44 19.66 -14.34
N THR A 17 20.33 18.65 -14.24
CA THR A 17 20.06 17.41 -13.50
C THR A 17 19.71 17.67 -12.04
N ARG A 18 20.43 18.59 -11.37
CA ARG A 18 20.13 18.96 -9.96
C ARG A 18 18.76 19.62 -9.81
N ALA A 19 18.32 20.41 -10.79
CA ALA A 19 17.00 21.04 -10.78
C ALA A 19 15.89 19.99 -10.97
N ALA A 20 16.08 19.05 -11.90
CA ALA A 20 15.18 17.92 -12.12
C ALA A 20 15.02 17.07 -10.85
N GLU A 21 16.12 16.67 -10.21
CA GLU A 21 16.10 15.90 -8.95
C GLU A 21 15.35 16.62 -7.82
N ARG A 22 15.52 17.94 -7.71
CA ARG A 22 14.78 18.76 -6.72
C ARG A 22 13.28 18.76 -6.98
N LEU A 23 12.85 18.84 -8.24
CA LEU A 23 11.43 18.77 -8.60
C LEU A 23 10.84 17.40 -8.28
N VAL A 24 11.58 16.31 -8.57
CA VAL A 24 11.17 14.95 -8.21
C VAL A 24 10.98 14.81 -6.69
N LEU A 25 11.96 15.27 -5.91
CA LEU A 25 11.89 15.22 -4.44
C LEU A 25 10.77 16.12 -3.88
N ALA A 26 10.61 17.33 -4.43
CA ALA A 26 9.53 18.24 -4.02
C ALA A 26 8.16 17.63 -4.31
N GLY A 27 7.96 17.06 -5.50
CA GLY A 27 6.71 16.39 -5.86
C GLY A 27 6.37 15.22 -4.94
N ALA A 28 7.34 14.34 -4.67
CA ALA A 28 7.16 13.24 -3.71
C ALA A 28 6.90 13.73 -2.28
N ALA A 29 7.58 14.80 -1.85
CA ALA A 29 7.37 15.38 -0.52
C ALA A 29 5.98 16.01 -0.39
N ILE A 30 5.50 16.72 -1.42
CA ILE A 30 4.14 17.27 -1.47
C ILE A 30 3.10 16.14 -1.39
N ALA A 31 3.30 15.05 -2.13
CA ALA A 31 2.38 13.91 -2.06
C ALA A 31 2.29 13.33 -0.64
N ILE A 32 3.44 13.05 0.01
CA ILE A 32 3.47 12.51 1.37
C ILE A 32 2.92 13.50 2.40
N ALA A 33 3.45 14.73 2.46
CA ALA A 33 3.03 15.74 3.43
C ALA A 33 1.55 16.12 3.24
N GLY A 34 1.14 16.35 1.98
CA GLY A 34 -0.22 16.70 1.63
C GLY A 34 -1.22 15.61 2.01
N SER A 35 -0.88 14.35 1.74
CA SER A 35 -1.70 13.19 2.12
C SER A 35 -1.81 12.97 3.63
N ALA A 36 -0.91 13.54 4.43
CA ALA A 36 -0.88 13.34 5.88
C ALA A 36 -1.57 14.44 6.67
N TRP A 37 -1.50 15.69 6.18
CA TRP A 37 -1.83 16.86 7.00
C TRP A 37 -2.90 17.78 6.41
N LEU A 38 -3.18 17.73 5.11
CA LEU A 38 -4.20 18.60 4.55
C LEU A 38 -5.59 18.16 4.97
N VAL A 39 -6.37 19.13 5.44
CA VAL A 39 -7.77 19.02 5.81
C VAL A 39 -8.45 20.28 5.31
N ASP A 40 -9.59 20.12 4.65
CA ASP A 40 -10.47 21.20 4.26
C ASP A 40 -11.79 21.01 5.02
N PRO A 41 -12.00 21.68 6.17
CA PRO A 41 -13.18 21.44 7.00
C PRO A 41 -14.51 21.81 6.29
N PHE A 42 -14.45 22.54 5.19
CA PHE A 42 -15.62 23.01 4.45
C PHE A 42 -16.00 22.11 3.26
N ALA A 43 -15.14 21.15 2.89
CA ALA A 43 -15.45 20.20 1.82
C ALA A 43 -16.27 19.01 2.35
N GLU A 44 -17.17 18.48 1.51
CA GLU A 44 -17.95 17.25 1.83
C GLU A 44 -17.01 16.08 2.18
N ALA A 45 -15.94 15.91 1.41
CA ALA A 45 -14.86 14.97 1.69
C ALA A 45 -13.67 15.68 2.37
N ALA A 46 -13.93 16.32 3.51
CA ALA A 46 -13.01 17.21 4.21
C ALA A 46 -11.59 16.67 4.40
N PHE A 47 -11.48 15.37 4.66
CA PHE A 47 -10.20 14.70 4.81
C PHE A 47 -9.62 14.20 3.48
N ASP A 48 -10.43 13.64 2.59
CA ASP A 48 -9.94 12.85 1.44
C ASP A 48 -9.63 13.71 0.21
N ALA A 49 -10.51 14.67 -0.13
CA ALA A 49 -10.36 15.51 -1.31
C ALA A 49 -9.05 16.32 -1.35
N PRO A 50 -8.68 17.11 -0.31
CA PRO A 50 -7.45 17.90 -0.36
C PRO A 50 -6.19 17.01 -0.37
N LYS A 51 -6.24 15.86 0.29
CA LYS A 51 -5.15 14.86 0.27
C LYS A 51 -4.94 14.29 -1.13
N ARG A 52 -6.02 13.87 -1.80
CA ARG A 52 -5.94 13.38 -3.19
C ARG A 52 -5.41 14.46 -4.12
N ALA A 53 -5.90 15.70 -3.99
CA ALA A 53 -5.42 16.81 -4.82
C ALA A 53 -3.91 17.03 -4.66
N ALA A 54 -3.39 17.01 -3.42
CA ALA A 54 -1.96 17.16 -3.18
C ALA A 54 -1.13 15.97 -3.70
N VAL A 55 -1.62 14.74 -3.59
CA VAL A 55 -0.94 13.58 -4.18
C VAL A 55 -0.89 13.69 -5.70
N LEU A 56 -2.00 14.03 -6.36
CA LEU A 56 -2.06 14.20 -7.81
C LEU A 56 -1.14 15.33 -8.29
N GLY A 57 -1.17 16.49 -7.61
CA GLY A 57 -0.30 17.63 -7.92
C GLY A 57 1.18 17.32 -7.68
N GLY A 58 1.50 16.64 -6.57
CA GLY A 58 2.86 16.20 -6.25
C GLY A 58 3.39 15.16 -7.26
N ALA A 59 2.56 14.20 -7.66
CA ALA A 59 2.91 13.21 -8.67
C ALA A 59 3.14 13.85 -10.05
N ALA A 60 2.29 14.80 -10.45
CA ALA A 60 2.48 15.56 -11.69
C ALA A 60 3.78 16.38 -11.66
N LEU A 61 4.06 17.10 -10.57
CA LEU A 61 5.29 17.87 -10.41
C LEU A 61 6.53 16.98 -10.46
N GLY A 62 6.49 15.84 -9.79
CA GLY A 62 7.58 14.88 -9.81
C GLY A 62 7.82 14.29 -11.20
N ALA A 63 6.75 13.98 -11.94
CA ALA A 63 6.83 13.51 -13.32
C ALA A 63 7.41 14.57 -14.27
N LEU A 64 7.08 15.86 -14.09
CA LEU A 64 7.73 16.95 -14.82
C LEU A 64 9.23 17.04 -14.52
N GLY A 65 9.62 16.77 -13.27
CA GLY A 65 11.02 16.61 -12.90
C GLY A 65 11.71 15.47 -13.65
N LEU A 66 11.07 14.29 -13.72
CA LEU A 66 11.59 13.14 -14.49
C LEU A 66 11.68 13.43 -15.99
N ALA A 67 10.70 14.12 -16.56
CA ALA A 67 10.70 14.46 -17.98
C ALA A 67 11.83 15.43 -18.37
N ARG A 68 12.38 16.17 -17.40
CA ARG A 68 13.54 17.07 -17.57
C ARG A 68 14.88 16.40 -17.26
N ASP A 69 14.86 15.19 -16.71
CA ASP A 69 16.08 14.43 -16.47
C ASP A 69 16.52 13.77 -17.79
N ASP A 70 17.61 14.26 -18.39
CA ASP A 70 18.16 13.73 -19.64
C ASP A 70 18.71 12.29 -19.49
N ALA A 71 18.70 11.73 -18.28
CA ALA A 71 19.09 10.36 -18.00
C ALA A 71 18.04 9.37 -18.52
N ALA A 72 18.04 9.13 -19.83
CA ALA A 72 17.18 8.13 -20.45
C ALA A 72 17.36 6.76 -19.76
N PRO A 73 16.26 6.07 -19.40
CA PRO A 73 16.35 4.74 -18.82
C PRO A 73 16.98 3.78 -19.82
N HIS A 74 18.18 3.28 -19.52
CA HIS A 74 18.85 2.25 -20.31
C HIS A 74 18.23 0.88 -20.05
N TRP A 75 17.00 0.66 -20.53
CA TRP A 75 16.22 -0.56 -20.30
C TRP A 75 16.93 -1.85 -20.72
N ARG A 76 17.83 -1.78 -21.70
CA ARG A 76 18.67 -2.91 -22.13
C ARG A 76 19.60 -3.43 -21.03
N ARG A 77 19.92 -2.59 -20.03
CA ARG A 77 20.76 -2.94 -18.88
C ARG A 77 19.96 -3.52 -17.72
N TRP A 78 18.63 -3.57 -17.80
CA TRP A 78 17.81 -4.11 -16.71
C TRP A 78 17.90 -5.64 -16.66
N SER A 79 17.95 -6.18 -15.44
CA SER A 79 17.82 -7.60 -15.20
C SER A 79 16.54 -8.17 -15.83
N ARG A 80 16.54 -9.47 -16.18
CA ARG A 80 15.36 -10.13 -16.76
C ARG A 80 14.14 -10.00 -15.84
N GLY A 81 14.34 -10.14 -14.53
CA GLY A 81 13.28 -9.97 -13.52
C GLY A 81 12.70 -8.56 -13.50
N ALA A 82 13.54 -7.53 -13.51
CA ALA A 82 13.07 -6.14 -13.56
C ALA A 82 12.27 -5.83 -14.84
N ARG A 83 12.70 -6.37 -16.00
CA ARG A 83 11.95 -6.25 -17.26
C ARG A 83 10.59 -6.96 -17.20
N ALA A 84 10.54 -8.16 -16.63
CA ALA A 84 9.28 -8.90 -16.46
C ALA A 84 8.30 -8.12 -15.55
N ILE A 85 8.78 -7.58 -14.43
CA ILE A 85 7.94 -6.75 -13.54
C ILE A 85 7.40 -5.52 -14.29
N ALA A 86 8.25 -4.80 -15.01
CA ALA A 86 7.83 -3.63 -15.79
C ALA A 86 6.80 -4.00 -16.88
N ALA A 87 7.00 -5.12 -17.56
CA ALA A 87 6.05 -5.64 -18.54
C ALA A 87 4.70 -5.97 -17.90
N CYS A 88 4.68 -6.66 -16.76
CA CYS A 88 3.43 -6.95 -16.03
C CYS A 88 2.71 -5.68 -15.61
N LEU A 89 3.42 -4.67 -15.12
CA LEU A 89 2.82 -3.38 -14.73
C LEU A 89 2.25 -2.62 -15.93
N LEU A 90 2.95 -2.61 -17.07
CA LEU A 90 2.45 -1.98 -18.30
C LEU A 90 1.23 -2.71 -18.85
N LEU A 91 1.25 -4.05 -18.85
CA LEU A 91 0.11 -4.87 -19.24
C LEU A 91 -1.08 -4.65 -18.29
N LEU A 92 -0.83 -4.53 -16.99
CA LEU A 92 -1.86 -4.21 -16.00
C LEU A 92 -2.52 -2.87 -16.32
N VAL A 93 -1.74 -1.82 -16.57
CA VAL A 93 -2.27 -0.50 -16.95
C VAL A 93 -3.08 -0.57 -18.25
N GLY A 94 -2.56 -1.28 -19.26
CA GLY A 94 -3.28 -1.50 -20.52
C GLY A 94 -4.59 -2.26 -20.33
N TRP A 95 -4.60 -3.28 -19.46
CA TRP A 95 -5.82 -4.03 -19.14
C TRP A 95 -6.81 -3.18 -18.36
N TRP A 96 -6.34 -2.34 -17.44
CA TRP A 96 -7.18 -1.44 -16.67
C TRP A 96 -7.83 -0.35 -17.54
N PHE A 97 -7.13 0.09 -18.59
CA PHE A 97 -7.70 0.93 -19.64
C PHE A 97 -8.82 0.21 -20.40
N VAL A 98 -8.61 -1.05 -20.80
CA VAL A 98 -9.66 -1.88 -21.44
C VAL A 98 -10.87 -2.03 -20.52
N ALA A 99 -10.66 -2.31 -19.23
CA ALA A 99 -11.73 -2.36 -18.24
C ALA A 99 -12.52 -1.04 -18.15
N ALA A 100 -11.83 0.10 -18.19
CA ALA A 100 -12.47 1.41 -18.19
C ALA A 100 -13.33 1.64 -19.44
N LEU A 101 -12.86 1.22 -20.63
CA LEU A 101 -13.61 1.32 -21.88
C LEU A 101 -14.83 0.37 -21.92
N ALA A 102 -14.71 -0.82 -21.33
CA ALA A 102 -15.77 -1.83 -21.30
C ALA A 102 -16.76 -1.67 -20.13
N SER A 103 -16.58 -0.62 -19.32
CA SER A 103 -17.39 -0.32 -18.15
C SER A 103 -18.84 0.02 -18.53
N PRO A 104 -19.85 -0.52 -17.82
CA PRO A 104 -21.23 -0.05 -17.94
C PRO A 104 -21.43 1.36 -17.36
N HIS A 105 -20.51 1.83 -16.49
CA HIS A 105 -20.51 3.16 -15.87
C HIS A 105 -19.30 3.96 -16.33
N ALA A 106 -19.27 4.34 -17.60
CA ALA A 106 -18.12 5.03 -18.20
C ALA A 106 -17.84 6.41 -17.55
N ASP A 107 -18.88 7.07 -17.05
CA ASP A 107 -18.85 8.34 -16.33
C ASP A 107 -18.12 8.25 -14.98
N VAL A 108 -18.17 7.09 -14.31
CA VAL A 108 -17.40 6.81 -13.09
C VAL A 108 -16.02 6.24 -13.42
N ALA A 109 -15.99 5.28 -14.36
CA ALA A 109 -14.80 4.52 -14.70
C ALA A 109 -13.68 5.37 -15.30
N TRP A 110 -14.01 6.28 -16.21
CA TRP A 110 -13.01 7.07 -16.92
C TRP A 110 -12.30 8.10 -16.03
N PRO A 111 -12.99 8.88 -15.17
CA PRO A 111 -12.33 9.71 -14.17
C PRO A 111 -11.52 8.91 -13.14
N ALA A 112 -12.01 7.75 -12.70
CA ALA A 112 -11.27 6.88 -11.78
C ALA A 112 -9.96 6.39 -12.41
N PHE A 113 -10.00 5.87 -13.65
CA PHE A 113 -8.82 5.48 -14.42
C PHE A 113 -7.78 6.59 -14.52
N ARG A 114 -8.21 7.80 -14.95
CA ARG A 114 -7.31 8.95 -15.11
C ARG A 114 -6.65 9.37 -13.79
N ARG A 115 -7.42 9.39 -12.69
CA ARG A 115 -6.87 9.70 -11.36
C ARG A 115 -5.85 8.64 -10.94
N SER A 116 -6.14 7.36 -11.17
CA SER A 116 -5.22 6.28 -10.84
C SER A 116 -3.94 6.31 -11.67
N LEU A 117 -4.01 6.65 -12.96
CA LEU A 117 -2.82 6.84 -13.80
C LEU A 117 -1.88 7.91 -13.21
N LEU A 118 -2.44 9.02 -12.74
CA LEU A 118 -1.66 10.08 -12.09
C LEU A 118 -1.04 9.61 -10.77
N PHE A 119 -1.77 8.82 -9.96
CA PHE A 119 -1.20 8.16 -8.77
C PHE A 119 -0.04 7.23 -9.15
N LEU A 120 -0.18 6.44 -10.20
CA LEU A 120 0.84 5.50 -10.66
C LEU A 120 2.15 6.18 -11.10
N LEU A 121 2.16 7.51 -11.37
CA LEU A 121 3.39 8.26 -11.59
C LEU A 121 4.33 8.25 -10.38
N LEU A 122 3.84 7.92 -9.18
CA LEU A 122 4.69 7.70 -8.01
C LEU A 122 5.62 6.48 -8.15
N LEU A 123 5.29 5.50 -9.01
CA LEU A 123 6.18 4.37 -9.32
C LEU A 123 7.49 4.83 -10.00
N PRO A 124 7.46 5.52 -11.16
CA PRO A 124 8.69 6.01 -11.78
C PRO A 124 9.39 7.07 -10.92
N ILE A 125 8.65 7.86 -10.14
CA ILE A 125 9.26 8.77 -9.15
C ILE A 125 10.07 7.97 -8.13
N GLY A 126 9.50 6.95 -7.50
CA GLY A 126 10.20 6.07 -6.56
C GLY A 126 11.40 5.35 -7.18
N ALA A 127 11.31 5.03 -8.47
CA ALA A 127 12.39 4.40 -9.24
C ALA A 127 13.50 5.37 -9.68
N SER A 128 13.37 6.68 -9.43
CA SER A 128 14.30 7.70 -9.90
C SER A 128 15.61 7.78 -9.10
N ARG A 129 16.61 8.47 -9.67
CA ARG A 129 17.90 8.73 -8.99
C ARG A 129 17.78 9.70 -7.82
N ALA A 130 16.76 10.56 -7.87
CA ALA A 130 16.53 11.58 -6.87
C ALA A 130 16.31 10.98 -5.47
N LEU A 131 15.81 9.74 -5.37
CA LEU A 131 15.66 9.01 -4.11
C LEU A 131 16.91 8.22 -3.67
N ASP A 132 18.03 8.27 -4.40
CA ASP A 132 19.26 7.64 -3.94
C ASP A 132 19.81 8.36 -2.68
N GLY A 133 20.33 7.59 -1.73
CA GLY A 133 21.07 8.11 -0.57
C GLY A 133 20.26 9.11 0.28
N ARG A 134 20.62 10.41 0.22
CA ARG A 134 20.02 11.44 1.07
C ARG A 134 18.55 11.70 0.71
N GLY A 135 18.18 11.65 -0.57
CA GLY A 135 16.80 11.92 -1.01
C GLY A 135 15.82 10.88 -0.46
N GLY A 136 16.16 9.59 -0.58
CA GLY A 136 15.37 8.51 0.00
C GLY A 136 15.28 8.58 1.52
N ARG A 137 16.37 8.89 2.22
CA ARG A 137 16.36 9.09 3.69
C ARG A 137 15.46 10.26 4.10
N LEU A 138 15.46 11.36 3.35
CA LEU A 138 14.60 12.50 3.62
C LEU A 138 13.13 12.13 3.46
N LEU A 139 12.75 11.46 2.37
CA LEU A 139 11.37 11.04 2.15
C LEU A 139 10.90 9.99 3.17
N LEU A 140 11.76 9.04 3.55
CA LEU A 140 11.46 8.10 4.63
C LEU A 140 11.26 8.83 5.96
N GLY A 141 12.11 9.81 6.27
CA GLY A 141 11.96 10.65 7.47
C GLY A 141 10.67 11.45 7.47
N LEU A 142 10.31 12.04 6.32
CA LEU A 142 9.05 12.78 6.14
C LEU A 142 7.83 11.85 6.31
N PHE A 143 7.86 10.67 5.70
CA PHE A 143 6.81 9.65 5.87
C PHE A 143 6.69 9.21 7.33
N ALA A 144 7.82 8.96 8.00
CA ALA A 144 7.84 8.58 9.41
C ALA A 144 7.27 9.69 10.30
N LEU A 145 7.62 10.95 10.04
CA LEU A 145 7.08 12.12 10.74
C LEU A 145 5.56 12.24 10.52
N ALA A 146 5.11 12.13 9.27
CA ALA A 146 3.69 12.16 8.91
C ALA A 146 2.86 11.08 9.63
N CYS A 147 3.38 9.85 9.70
CA CYS A 147 2.72 8.76 10.42
C CYS A 147 2.77 8.98 11.93
N ALA A 148 3.93 9.35 12.49
CA ALA A 148 4.11 9.54 13.92
C ALA A 148 3.25 10.71 14.45
N SER A 149 3.14 11.82 13.72
CA SER A 149 2.28 12.94 14.12
C SER A 149 0.81 12.52 14.18
N ASN A 150 0.34 11.77 13.17
CA ASN A 150 -1.03 11.25 13.16
C ASN A 150 -1.27 10.19 14.25
N ALA A 151 -0.27 9.36 14.53
CA ALA A 151 -0.31 8.37 15.60
C ALA A 151 -0.43 9.02 16.99
N LEU A 152 0.43 10.02 17.26
CA LEU A 152 0.40 10.76 18.52
C LEU A 152 -0.91 11.55 18.68
N LEU A 153 -1.41 12.18 17.62
CA LEU A 153 -2.70 12.86 17.65
C LEU A 153 -3.86 11.88 17.89
N SER A 154 -3.83 10.70 17.27
CA SER A 154 -4.82 9.63 17.50
C SER A 154 -4.80 9.12 18.95
N LEU A 155 -3.61 8.97 19.54
CA LEU A 155 -3.46 8.64 20.97
C LEU A 155 -3.95 9.76 21.89
N ALA A 156 -3.69 11.03 21.55
CA ALA A 156 -4.22 12.16 22.29
C ALA A 156 -5.76 12.21 22.22
N GLN A 157 -6.34 11.95 21.04
CA GLN A 157 -7.79 11.81 20.85
C GLN A 157 -8.37 10.65 21.65
N PHE A 158 -7.66 9.53 21.74
CA PHE A 158 -8.03 8.42 22.61
C PHE A 158 -8.06 8.85 24.09
N GLY A 159 -7.19 9.78 24.49
CA GLY A 159 -7.19 10.42 25.80
C GLY A 159 -8.20 11.56 25.98
N GLY A 160 -9.05 11.83 24.98
CA GLY A 160 -10.10 12.85 25.06
C GLY A 160 -9.77 14.20 24.41
N LEU A 161 -8.62 14.34 23.73
CA LEU A 161 -8.33 15.55 22.97
C LEU A 161 -9.28 15.67 21.76
N GLU A 162 -9.99 16.77 21.63
CA GLU A 162 -10.80 17.07 20.45
C GLU A 162 -9.99 17.86 19.40
N LEU A 163 -10.35 17.73 18.12
CA LEU A 163 -9.76 18.58 17.08
C LEU A 163 -10.26 20.02 17.25
N PRO A 164 -9.43 21.04 16.96
CA PRO A 164 -9.81 22.44 17.13
C PRO A 164 -10.78 22.95 16.04
N PHE A 165 -11.32 22.07 15.21
CA PHE A 165 -12.25 22.40 14.13
C PHE A 165 -13.34 21.33 14.03
N GLU A 166 -14.56 21.77 13.72
CA GLU A 166 -15.65 20.88 13.39
C GLU A 166 -15.47 20.38 11.95
N VAL A 167 -15.77 19.10 11.73
CA VAL A 167 -15.76 18.50 10.40
C VAL A 167 -17.16 17.99 10.11
N ALA A 168 -17.69 18.33 8.94
CA ALA A 168 -19.04 17.95 8.52
C ALA A 168 -19.28 16.44 8.62
N GLN A 169 -18.25 15.62 8.41
CA GLN A 169 -18.31 14.18 8.55
C GLN A 169 -16.97 13.60 9.04
N ILE A 170 -17.01 12.87 10.15
CA ILE A 170 -15.89 12.04 10.62
C ILE A 170 -16.19 10.58 10.27
N GLY A 171 -15.30 9.95 9.50
CA GLY A 171 -15.45 8.54 9.16
C GLY A 171 -14.94 7.63 10.27
N GLY A 172 -15.44 6.40 10.31
CA GLY A 172 -14.92 5.34 11.18
C GLY A 172 -15.67 5.14 12.49
N ARG A 173 -15.17 4.25 13.34
CA ARG A 173 -15.87 3.75 14.54
C ARG A 173 -15.56 4.55 15.80
N PHE A 174 -14.40 5.21 15.82
CA PHE A 174 -13.90 5.93 16.98
C PHE A 174 -13.50 7.34 16.57
N LYS A 175 -13.60 8.30 17.49
CA LYS A 175 -13.15 9.69 17.29
C LYS A 175 -11.62 9.83 17.33
N THR A 176 -10.89 8.84 16.84
CA THR A 176 -9.42 8.73 16.91
C THR A 176 -8.77 8.75 15.51
N GLY A 177 -9.49 9.27 14.51
CA GLY A 177 -9.05 9.32 13.11
C GLY A 177 -7.92 10.32 12.80
N ALA A 178 -7.48 11.13 13.77
CA ALA A 178 -6.47 12.18 13.63
C ALA A 178 -6.74 13.07 12.40
N LEU A 179 -5.69 13.54 11.72
CA LEU A 179 -5.82 14.31 10.47
C LEU A 179 -6.08 13.41 9.26
N LEU A 180 -6.10 12.08 9.43
CA LEU A 180 -6.46 11.14 8.36
C LEU A 180 -7.97 10.91 8.26
N GLY A 181 -8.74 11.34 9.26
CA GLY A 181 -10.21 11.33 9.24
C GLY A 181 -10.85 9.95 9.50
N ASN A 182 -10.05 8.92 9.75
CA ASN A 182 -10.52 7.57 10.02
C ASN A 182 -9.47 6.78 10.83
N GLU A 183 -9.88 6.11 11.91
CA GLU A 183 -8.97 5.40 12.80
C GLU A 183 -8.26 4.22 12.11
N GLY A 184 -8.92 3.58 11.13
CA GLY A 184 -8.35 2.52 10.32
C GLY A 184 -7.22 3.03 9.43
N TYR A 185 -7.34 4.26 8.91
CA TYR A 185 -6.32 4.86 8.04
C TYR A 185 -5.08 5.17 8.87
N VAL A 186 -5.27 5.69 10.10
CA VAL A 186 -4.19 5.90 11.07
C VAL A 186 -3.52 4.58 11.43
N SER A 187 -4.28 3.54 11.74
CA SER A 187 -3.70 2.24 12.10
C SER A 187 -2.94 1.59 10.95
N LEU A 188 -3.37 1.75 9.70
CA LEU A 188 -2.61 1.29 8.53
C LEU A 188 -1.31 2.07 8.33
N ALA A 189 -1.35 3.40 8.45
CA ALA A 189 -0.15 4.22 8.45
C ALA A 189 0.81 3.83 9.58
N CYS A 190 0.28 3.53 10.77
CA CYS A 190 1.04 3.03 11.91
C CYS A 190 1.65 1.64 11.63
N ALA A 191 0.95 0.73 10.96
CA ALA A 191 1.52 -0.56 10.60
C ALA A 191 2.74 -0.40 9.67
N MET A 192 2.70 0.55 8.74
CA MET A 192 3.84 0.88 7.88
C MET A 192 4.97 1.58 8.65
N LEU A 193 4.65 2.52 9.54
CA LEU A 193 5.62 3.16 10.44
C LEU A 193 6.33 2.12 11.32
N GLY A 194 5.57 1.23 11.94
CA GLY A 194 6.09 0.16 12.78
C GLY A 194 6.94 -0.83 12.00
N ALA A 195 6.55 -1.18 10.78
CA ALA A 195 7.34 -2.05 9.91
C ALA A 195 8.69 -1.45 9.53
N ALA A 196 8.70 -0.17 9.12
CA ALA A 196 9.93 0.58 8.87
C ALA A 196 10.77 0.74 10.16
N GLY A 197 10.13 1.06 11.29
CA GLY A 197 10.76 1.19 12.59
C GLY A 197 11.43 -0.10 13.06
N ALA A 198 10.76 -1.25 12.90
CA ALA A 198 11.30 -2.57 13.20
C ALA A 198 12.53 -2.89 12.35
N ALA A 199 12.46 -2.65 11.04
CA ALA A 199 13.60 -2.82 10.13
C ALA A 199 14.80 -1.94 10.53
N ILE A 200 14.56 -0.65 10.83
CA ILE A 200 15.60 0.28 11.28
C ILE A 200 16.19 -0.17 12.62
N ALA A 201 15.36 -0.54 13.60
CA ALA A 201 15.81 -0.99 14.92
C ALA A 201 16.71 -2.25 14.86
N ALA A 202 16.37 -3.18 13.96
CA ALA A 202 17.06 -4.46 13.79
C ALA A 202 18.35 -4.36 12.94
N CYS A 203 18.36 -3.49 11.93
CA CYS A 203 19.39 -3.47 10.90
C CYS A 203 20.31 -2.25 10.92
N ALA A 204 19.91 -1.13 11.55
CA ALA A 204 20.75 0.07 11.55
C ALA A 204 22.01 -0.10 12.40
N THR A 205 23.14 0.43 11.91
CA THR A 205 24.42 0.41 12.63
C THR A 205 24.52 1.50 13.68
N GLN A 206 23.87 2.65 13.45
CA GLN A 206 23.91 3.78 14.35
C GLN A 206 22.94 3.60 15.54
N PRO A 207 23.40 3.68 16.81
CA PRO A 207 22.54 3.49 17.97
C PRO A 207 21.33 4.43 18.01
N ARG A 208 21.54 5.70 17.64
CA ARG A 208 20.45 6.70 17.56
C ARG A 208 19.35 6.28 16.60
N ALA A 209 19.71 5.79 15.41
CA ALA A 209 18.73 5.30 14.44
C ALA A 209 17.95 4.10 14.99
N ARG A 210 18.61 3.19 15.70
CA ARG A 210 17.95 2.02 16.33
C ARG A 210 16.93 2.44 17.39
N VAL A 211 17.30 3.38 18.26
CA VAL A 211 16.40 3.92 19.30
C VAL A 211 15.19 4.60 18.65
N LEU A 212 15.40 5.43 17.62
CA LEU A 212 14.31 6.07 16.89
C LEU A 212 13.39 5.04 16.21
N GLY A 213 13.96 4.00 15.60
CA GLY A 213 13.19 2.89 15.02
C GLY A 213 12.35 2.14 16.05
N ALA A 214 12.92 1.86 17.23
CA ALA A 214 12.22 1.22 18.33
C ALA A 214 11.10 2.11 18.90
N ALA A 215 11.34 3.42 19.05
CA ALA A 215 10.32 4.38 19.47
C ALA A 215 9.17 4.47 18.47
N ALA A 216 9.47 4.53 17.16
CA ALA A 216 8.46 4.52 16.10
C ALA A 216 7.61 3.24 16.14
N LEU A 217 8.22 2.07 16.36
CA LEU A 217 7.52 0.81 16.54
C LEU A 217 6.61 0.82 17.77
N ALA A 218 7.09 1.33 18.91
CA ALA A 218 6.30 1.41 20.14
C ALA A 218 5.06 2.32 19.97
N VAL A 219 5.22 3.50 19.38
CA VAL A 219 4.12 4.42 19.08
C VAL A 219 3.10 3.79 18.12
N ALA A 220 3.57 3.08 17.09
CA ALA A 220 2.72 2.36 16.17
C ALA A 220 1.88 1.27 16.86
N ILE A 221 2.50 0.45 17.71
CA ILE A 221 1.81 -0.60 18.47
C ILE A 221 0.75 0.00 19.40
N ALA A 222 1.11 1.03 20.16
CA ALA A 222 0.19 1.71 21.08
C ALA A 222 -1.04 2.25 20.33
N THR A 223 -0.83 2.89 19.18
CA THR A 223 -1.91 3.46 18.36
C THR A 223 -2.80 2.38 17.74
N ILE A 224 -2.22 1.30 17.22
CA ILE A 224 -2.98 0.16 16.67
C ILE A 224 -3.83 -0.50 17.76
N ALA A 225 -3.29 -0.64 18.97
CA ALA A 225 -4.01 -1.18 20.12
C ALA A 225 -5.17 -0.27 20.55
N ALA A 226 -4.92 1.05 20.67
CA ALA A 226 -5.94 2.04 21.01
C ALA A 226 -7.12 2.03 20.02
N ASN A 227 -6.83 1.90 18.72
CA ASN A 227 -7.84 1.86 17.66
C ASN A 227 -8.45 0.47 17.41
N ARG A 228 -7.97 -0.58 18.10
CA ARG A 228 -8.46 -1.97 17.99
C ARG A 228 -8.53 -2.49 16.56
N GLN A 229 -7.49 -2.21 15.76
CA GLN A 229 -7.44 -2.56 14.34
C GLN A 229 -6.65 -3.85 14.08
N ALA A 230 -7.36 -4.98 14.03
CA ALA A 230 -6.76 -6.32 13.86
C ALA A 230 -5.97 -6.46 12.55
N THR A 231 -6.45 -5.91 11.43
CA THR A 231 -5.75 -5.97 10.15
C THR A 231 -4.38 -5.30 10.20
N SER A 232 -4.30 -4.11 10.81
CA SER A 232 -3.04 -3.38 10.98
C SER A 232 -2.07 -4.12 11.92
N ALA A 233 -2.58 -4.74 12.98
CA ALA A 233 -1.78 -5.56 13.88
C ALA A 233 -1.20 -6.79 13.16
N ALA A 234 -2.00 -7.51 12.38
CA ALA A 234 -1.56 -8.65 11.60
C ALA A 234 -0.51 -8.25 10.55
N ALA A 235 -0.72 -7.14 9.84
CA ALA A 235 0.22 -6.62 8.85
C ALA A 235 1.57 -6.25 9.49
N LEU A 236 1.56 -5.56 10.64
CA LEU A 236 2.77 -5.24 11.40
C LEU A 236 3.49 -6.50 11.90
N LEU A 237 2.75 -7.49 12.41
CA LEU A 237 3.33 -8.74 12.90
C LEU A 237 4.04 -9.50 11.77
N VAL A 238 3.41 -9.63 10.60
CA VAL A 238 4.03 -10.28 9.43
C VAL A 238 5.29 -9.52 9.01
N ALA A 239 5.26 -8.19 8.95
CA ALA A 239 6.44 -7.41 8.62
C ALA A 239 7.57 -7.56 9.65
N ALA A 240 7.26 -7.59 10.95
CA ALA A 240 8.24 -7.84 12.00
C ALA A 240 8.87 -9.23 11.86
N VAL A 241 8.06 -10.26 11.58
CA VAL A 241 8.54 -11.62 11.30
C VAL A 241 9.47 -11.64 10.07
N VAL A 242 9.11 -10.92 9.00
CA VAL A 242 9.95 -10.78 7.81
C VAL A 242 11.30 -10.14 8.16
N VAL A 243 11.31 -9.06 8.93
CA VAL A 243 12.54 -8.38 9.38
C VAL A 243 13.41 -9.30 10.24
N VAL A 244 12.83 -10.00 11.21
CA VAL A 244 13.56 -10.93 12.08
C VAL A 244 14.14 -12.08 11.26
N ALA A 245 13.35 -12.66 10.35
CA ALA A 245 13.79 -13.74 9.49
C ALA A 245 14.93 -13.32 8.55
N LEU A 246 14.90 -12.09 8.03
CA LEU A 246 16.05 -11.53 7.30
C LEU A 246 17.27 -11.38 8.20
N ARG A 247 17.10 -10.83 9.41
CA ARG A 247 18.20 -10.55 10.33
C ARG A 247 18.93 -11.80 10.80
N CYS A 248 18.19 -12.90 10.97
CA CYS A 248 18.70 -14.21 11.39
C CYS A 248 19.11 -15.12 10.22
N ASP A 249 19.11 -14.62 8.98
CA ASP A 249 19.27 -15.39 7.73
C ASP A 249 18.30 -16.60 7.61
N ALA A 250 17.19 -16.57 8.36
CA ALA A 250 16.09 -17.52 8.30
C ALA A 250 15.12 -17.19 7.16
N ARG A 251 15.62 -16.72 6.01
CA ARG A 251 14.79 -16.28 4.87
C ARG A 251 13.81 -17.34 4.36
N ARG A 252 14.12 -18.63 4.54
CA ARG A 252 13.18 -19.72 4.25
C ARG A 252 11.91 -19.62 5.10
N PHE A 253 12.01 -19.11 6.33
CA PHE A 253 10.87 -18.84 7.19
C PHE A 253 9.94 -17.79 6.61
N VAL A 254 10.47 -16.75 5.94
CA VAL A 254 9.62 -15.78 5.22
C VAL A 254 8.78 -16.48 4.16
N VAL A 255 9.41 -17.34 3.36
CA VAL A 255 8.71 -18.14 2.35
C VAL A 255 7.66 -19.04 3.00
N LEU A 256 7.97 -19.66 4.14
CA LEU A 256 7.02 -20.49 4.90
C LEU A 256 5.84 -19.67 5.44
N VAL A 257 6.06 -18.46 5.94
CA VAL A 257 4.99 -17.57 6.41
C VAL A 257 4.06 -17.19 5.25
N PHE A 258 4.61 -16.76 4.12
CA PHE A 258 3.79 -16.47 2.94
C PHE A 258 3.09 -17.71 2.38
N ALA A 259 3.75 -18.88 2.39
CA ALA A 259 3.15 -20.14 2.01
C ALA A 259 2.02 -20.55 2.95
N ALA A 260 2.17 -20.34 4.26
CA ALA A 260 1.13 -20.60 5.26
C ALA A 260 -0.05 -19.66 5.06
N LEU A 261 0.18 -18.36 4.83
CA LEU A 261 -0.88 -17.40 4.49
C LEU A 261 -1.60 -17.80 3.19
N ALA A 262 -0.87 -18.18 2.15
CA ALA A 262 -1.44 -18.68 0.91
C ALA A 262 -2.25 -19.96 1.12
N LEU A 263 -1.78 -20.88 1.98
CA LEU A 263 -2.49 -22.10 2.33
C LEU A 263 -3.78 -21.83 3.10
N VAL A 264 -3.76 -20.90 4.06
CA VAL A 264 -4.95 -20.45 4.81
C VAL A 264 -5.96 -19.79 3.86
N ALA A 265 -5.50 -18.95 2.94
CA ALA A 265 -6.35 -18.37 1.91
C ALA A 265 -6.93 -19.45 0.98
N THR A 266 -6.11 -20.40 0.53
CA THR A 266 -6.53 -21.50 -0.33
C THR A 266 -7.55 -22.40 0.36
N SER A 267 -7.36 -22.69 1.65
CA SER A 267 -8.31 -23.50 2.42
C SER A 267 -9.66 -22.81 2.59
N ALA A 268 -9.69 -21.47 2.61
CA ALA A 268 -10.92 -20.69 2.65
C ALA A 268 -11.63 -20.63 1.28
N LEU A 269 -10.88 -20.64 0.18
CA LEU A 269 -11.41 -20.40 -1.17
C LEU A 269 -11.79 -21.68 -1.94
N VAL A 270 -11.14 -22.81 -1.66
CA VAL A 270 -11.33 -24.07 -2.41
C VAL A 270 -12.44 -24.90 -1.74
N PRO A 271 -13.57 -25.21 -2.42
CA PRO A 271 -14.76 -25.75 -1.76
C PRO A 271 -14.51 -27.04 -0.94
N PRO A 272 -13.78 -28.06 -1.44
CA PRO A 272 -13.48 -29.25 -0.64
C PRO A 272 -12.67 -28.95 0.63
N LEU A 273 -11.71 -28.01 0.57
CA LEU A 273 -10.90 -27.63 1.72
C LEU A 273 -11.68 -26.78 2.72
N ARG A 274 -12.54 -25.90 2.21
CA ARG A 274 -13.42 -25.04 3.01
C ARG A 274 -14.42 -25.88 3.81
N ALA A 275 -15.03 -26.88 3.17
CA ALA A 275 -15.91 -27.87 3.80
C ALA A 275 -15.20 -28.65 4.91
N ALA A 276 -13.92 -28.97 4.72
CA ALA A 276 -13.11 -29.68 5.70
C ALA A 276 -12.58 -28.81 6.85
N SER A 277 -12.62 -27.48 6.73
CA SER A 277 -11.99 -26.55 7.68
C SER A 277 -12.98 -25.49 8.19
N TRP A 278 -13.17 -24.42 7.43
CA TRP A 278 -13.96 -23.26 7.81
C TRP A 278 -15.44 -23.58 8.07
N GLU A 279 -16.05 -24.46 7.27
CA GLU A 279 -17.47 -24.84 7.46
C GLU A 279 -17.70 -25.68 8.73
N ARG A 280 -16.63 -26.23 9.34
CA ARG A 280 -16.70 -26.95 10.61
C ARG A 280 -16.57 -26.05 11.83
N LEU A 281 -16.18 -24.78 11.65
CA LEU A 281 -16.17 -23.83 12.74
C LEU A 281 -17.63 -23.55 13.15
N PRO A 282 -17.96 -23.51 14.46
CA PRO A 282 -19.32 -23.27 14.94
C PRO A 282 -19.71 -21.78 14.81
N LEU A 283 -19.37 -21.18 13.68
CA LEU A 283 -19.57 -19.79 13.34
C LEU A 283 -20.57 -19.77 12.19
N GLY A 284 -21.83 -19.44 12.49
CA GLY A 284 -22.78 -19.08 11.44
C GLY A 284 -22.33 -17.81 10.70
N VAL A 285 -23.09 -17.40 9.68
CA VAL A 285 -22.82 -16.15 8.92
C VAL A 285 -22.65 -14.95 9.85
N ASP A 286 -23.47 -14.84 10.90
CA ASP A 286 -23.36 -13.79 11.91
C ASP A 286 -22.04 -13.81 12.69
N GLY A 287 -21.51 -15.00 12.96
CA GLY A 287 -20.21 -15.18 13.60
C GLY A 287 -19.08 -14.66 12.71
N TYR A 288 -19.09 -15.04 11.44
CA TYR A 288 -18.12 -14.55 10.46
C TYR A 288 -18.26 -13.06 10.17
N GLN A 289 -19.47 -12.52 10.16
CA GLN A 289 -19.70 -11.08 10.03
C GLN A 289 -19.04 -10.33 11.18
N ARG A 290 -19.23 -10.75 12.43
CA ARG A 290 -18.56 -10.11 13.57
C ARG A 290 -17.03 -10.21 13.47
N LEU A 291 -16.51 -11.39 13.10
CA LEU A 291 -15.07 -11.61 12.95
C LEU A 291 -14.43 -10.76 11.84
N THR A 292 -15.15 -10.56 10.74
CA THR A 292 -14.69 -9.77 9.60
C THR A 292 -15.10 -8.30 9.69
N THR A 293 -15.66 -7.86 10.83
CA THR A 293 -16.13 -6.47 11.01
C THR A 293 -17.22 -6.06 10.00
N TYR A 294 -18.10 -6.99 9.68
CA TYR A 294 -19.23 -6.86 8.76
C TYR A 294 -18.84 -6.66 7.29
N ARG A 295 -17.66 -7.14 6.89
CA ARG A 295 -17.11 -6.99 5.53
C ARG A 295 -17.49 -8.11 4.57
N LEU A 296 -18.09 -9.21 5.05
CA LEU A 296 -18.43 -10.35 4.17
C LEU A 296 -19.32 -9.95 3.01
N GLY A 297 -20.31 -9.08 3.23
CA GLY A 297 -21.20 -8.63 2.15
C GLY A 297 -20.46 -7.90 1.04
N ALA A 298 -19.45 -7.09 1.42
CA ALA A 298 -18.61 -6.39 0.45
C ALA A 298 -17.71 -7.37 -0.32
N TRP A 299 -17.11 -8.34 0.37
CA TRP A 299 -16.29 -9.38 -0.28
C TRP A 299 -17.12 -10.28 -1.19
N ALA A 300 -18.32 -10.67 -0.76
CA ALA A 300 -19.26 -11.45 -1.54
C ALA A 300 -19.65 -10.72 -2.83
N ALA A 301 -20.01 -9.43 -2.73
CA ALA A 301 -20.33 -8.62 -3.90
C ALA A 301 -19.14 -8.48 -4.86
N ALA A 302 -17.95 -8.20 -4.35
CA ALA A 302 -16.75 -8.07 -5.19
C ALA A 302 -16.40 -9.39 -5.91
N LEU A 303 -16.54 -10.53 -5.23
CA LEU A 303 -16.35 -11.84 -5.85
C LEU A 303 -17.40 -12.11 -6.93
N ASP A 304 -18.67 -11.84 -6.64
CA ASP A 304 -19.77 -12.02 -7.59
C ASP A 304 -19.57 -11.16 -8.85
N MET A 305 -19.22 -9.88 -8.69
CA MET A 305 -18.81 -8.99 -9.78
C MET A 305 -17.65 -9.57 -10.61
N ALA A 306 -16.59 -10.04 -9.95
CA ALA A 306 -15.43 -10.64 -10.63
C ALA A 306 -15.81 -11.94 -11.37
N THR A 307 -16.79 -12.69 -10.88
CA THR A 307 -17.30 -13.88 -11.59
C THR A 307 -18.24 -13.56 -12.73
N ALA A 308 -19.05 -12.50 -12.61
CA ALA A 308 -20.00 -12.07 -13.64
C ALA A 308 -19.28 -11.47 -14.86
N ARG A 309 -18.18 -10.73 -14.63
CA ARG A 309 -17.36 -10.10 -15.70
C ARG A 309 -15.87 -10.44 -15.53
N PRO A 310 -15.47 -11.70 -15.73
CA PRO A 310 -14.14 -12.20 -15.37
C PRO A 310 -12.99 -11.56 -16.15
N TRP A 311 -13.24 -11.07 -17.36
CA TRP A 311 -12.21 -10.51 -18.22
C TRP A 311 -11.98 -9.02 -17.97
N THR A 312 -13.04 -8.22 -17.89
CA THR A 312 -12.94 -6.76 -17.88
C THR A 312 -13.36 -6.15 -16.56
N GLY A 313 -14.02 -6.90 -15.67
CA GLY A 313 -14.70 -6.34 -14.52
C GLY A 313 -15.76 -5.31 -14.92
N TYR A 314 -16.12 -4.47 -13.95
CA TYR A 314 -17.11 -3.40 -14.07
C TYR A 314 -16.51 -2.01 -14.29
N GLY A 315 -15.20 -1.90 -14.47
CA GLY A 315 -14.49 -0.64 -14.64
C GLY A 315 -13.89 -0.07 -13.33
N PRO A 316 -12.83 0.74 -13.41
CA PRO A 316 -12.17 1.33 -12.25
C PRO A 316 -13.12 2.20 -11.41
N GLY A 317 -13.10 2.07 -10.08
CA GLY A 317 -13.89 2.87 -9.15
C GLY A 317 -15.41 2.63 -9.19
N THR A 318 -15.92 1.66 -9.95
CA THR A 318 -17.36 1.37 -10.04
C THR A 318 -17.86 0.44 -8.95
N TYR A 319 -16.98 -0.11 -8.11
CA TYR A 319 -17.36 -1.02 -7.04
C TYR A 319 -18.50 -0.46 -6.17
N GLY A 320 -18.41 0.80 -5.75
CA GLY A 320 -19.44 1.42 -4.90
C GLY A 320 -20.83 1.49 -5.54
N ALA A 321 -20.90 1.60 -6.88
CA ALA A 321 -22.15 1.65 -7.63
C ALA A 321 -22.78 0.26 -7.80
N GLU A 322 -21.95 -0.77 -7.98
CA GLU A 322 -22.38 -2.13 -8.29
C GLU A 322 -22.61 -3.00 -7.06
N GLN A 323 -21.88 -2.74 -5.96
CA GLN A 323 -21.80 -3.68 -4.84
C GLN A 323 -23.15 -3.99 -4.18
N GLN A 324 -24.12 -3.07 -4.20
CA GLN A 324 -25.42 -3.33 -3.58
C GLN A 324 -26.22 -4.40 -4.33
N VAL A 325 -26.26 -4.32 -5.66
CA VAL A 325 -27.00 -5.27 -6.51
C VAL A 325 -26.40 -6.66 -6.35
N HIS A 326 -25.08 -6.77 -6.55
CA HIS A 326 -24.34 -8.02 -6.42
C HIS A 326 -24.42 -8.61 -5.00
N ARG A 327 -24.40 -7.77 -3.94
CA ARG A 327 -24.62 -8.26 -2.58
C ARG A 327 -25.99 -8.91 -2.44
N PHE A 328 -27.05 -8.26 -2.94
CA PHE A 328 -28.42 -8.79 -2.84
C PHE A 328 -28.58 -10.10 -3.61
N ASP A 329 -27.98 -10.22 -4.79
CA ASP A 329 -28.02 -11.45 -5.57
C ASP A 329 -27.36 -12.61 -4.80
N VAL A 330 -26.22 -12.36 -4.15
CA VAL A 330 -25.57 -13.38 -3.31
C VAL A 330 -26.41 -13.71 -2.06
N GLU A 331 -27.05 -12.73 -1.43
CA GLU A 331 -27.94 -12.99 -0.28
C GLU A 331 -29.12 -13.90 -0.67
N ILE A 332 -29.72 -13.66 -1.83
CA ILE A 332 -30.80 -14.49 -2.38
C ILE A 332 -30.29 -15.90 -2.67
N ALA A 333 -29.16 -16.02 -3.36
CA ALA A 333 -28.58 -17.31 -3.75
C ALA A 333 -28.17 -18.15 -2.54
N THR A 334 -27.60 -17.52 -1.50
CA THR A 334 -27.11 -18.21 -0.30
C THR A 334 -28.18 -18.36 0.79
N ARG A 335 -29.35 -17.73 0.63
CA ARG A 335 -30.40 -17.65 1.66
C ARG A 335 -29.87 -17.14 3.00
N ALA A 336 -28.88 -16.24 2.94
CA ALA A 336 -28.24 -15.65 4.10
C ALA A 336 -28.25 -14.12 3.97
N ARG A 337 -28.35 -13.41 5.09
CA ARG A 337 -28.31 -11.94 5.12
C ARG A 337 -26.92 -11.46 5.50
N PHE A 338 -26.40 -10.50 4.76
CA PHE A 338 -25.18 -9.80 5.10
C PHE A 338 -25.50 -8.48 5.79
N VAL A 339 -25.93 -8.57 7.06
CA VAL A 339 -26.34 -7.40 7.84
C VAL A 339 -25.16 -6.44 8.01
N HIS A 340 -25.36 -5.18 7.64
CA HIS A 340 -24.43 -4.10 7.95
C HIS A 340 -24.87 -3.37 9.22
N PRO A 341 -23.92 -2.85 10.01
CA PRO A 341 -24.26 -1.91 11.07
C PRO A 341 -24.97 -0.69 10.46
N LEU A 342 -25.99 -0.18 11.17
CA LEU A 342 -26.79 0.98 10.74
C LEU A 342 -25.88 2.15 10.32
N GLY A 343 -26.14 2.73 9.15
CA GLY A 343 -25.39 3.86 8.60
C GLY A 343 -24.09 3.51 7.87
N ALA A 344 -23.70 2.23 7.77
CA ALA A 344 -22.51 1.83 7.01
C ALA A 344 -22.81 1.63 5.52
N THR A 345 -22.17 2.43 4.66
CA THR A 345 -22.12 2.20 3.21
C THR A 345 -20.68 1.85 2.79
N PHE A 346 -20.54 0.77 2.03
CA PHE A 346 -19.25 0.30 1.53
C PHE A 346 -18.99 0.90 0.14
N VAL A 347 -18.11 1.89 0.07
CA VAL A 347 -17.62 2.46 -1.20
C VAL A 347 -16.44 1.64 -1.76
N TYR A 348 -15.83 0.79 -0.92
CA TYR A 348 -14.70 -0.08 -1.25
C TYR A 348 -14.95 -1.49 -0.75
N ALA A 349 -14.38 -2.49 -1.42
CA ALA A 349 -14.54 -3.90 -1.04
C ALA A 349 -13.90 -4.22 0.32
N HIS A 350 -13.04 -3.33 0.84
CA HIS A 350 -12.19 -3.63 1.99
C HIS A 350 -11.27 -4.82 1.76
N GLU A 351 -10.82 -4.96 0.51
CA GLU A 351 -9.85 -5.93 0.03
C GLU A 351 -9.41 -5.42 -1.37
N ASP A 352 -8.19 -4.91 -1.49
CA ASP A 352 -7.70 -4.25 -2.72
C ASP A 352 -7.59 -5.22 -3.90
N TRP A 353 -7.28 -6.49 -3.65
CA TRP A 353 -7.06 -7.51 -4.69
C TRP A 353 -8.36 -7.94 -5.37
N LEU A 354 -9.38 -8.13 -4.56
CA LEU A 354 -10.73 -8.51 -4.91
C LEU A 354 -11.46 -7.31 -5.50
N GLN A 355 -11.22 -6.10 -4.99
CA GLN A 355 -11.68 -4.89 -5.67
C GLN A 355 -11.05 -4.75 -7.06
N LEU A 356 -9.75 -5.01 -7.20
CA LEU A 356 -9.09 -5.01 -8.51
C LEU A 356 -9.71 -6.06 -9.45
N ALA A 357 -10.03 -7.26 -8.95
CA ALA A 357 -10.71 -8.28 -9.75
C ALA A 357 -12.13 -7.87 -10.14
N ALA A 358 -12.89 -7.26 -9.23
CA ALA A 358 -14.25 -6.79 -9.49
C ALA A 358 -14.27 -5.66 -10.54
N GLU A 359 -13.32 -4.73 -10.46
CA GLU A 359 -13.25 -3.53 -11.31
C GLU A 359 -12.50 -3.76 -12.63
N ALA A 360 -11.54 -4.69 -12.67
CA ALA A 360 -10.66 -4.88 -13.84
C ALA A 360 -10.52 -6.35 -14.30
N GLY A 361 -11.23 -7.28 -13.67
CA GLY A 361 -11.21 -8.70 -14.01
C GLY A 361 -10.02 -9.48 -13.43
N TRP A 362 -10.10 -10.81 -13.52
CA TRP A 362 -9.04 -11.73 -13.10
C TRP A 362 -7.69 -11.50 -13.80
N PRO A 363 -7.61 -11.15 -15.10
CA PRO A 363 -6.32 -10.90 -15.74
C PRO A 363 -5.54 -9.75 -15.08
N ALA A 364 -6.22 -8.66 -14.70
CA ALA A 364 -5.59 -7.56 -13.97
C ALA A 364 -5.05 -8.02 -12.61
N LEU A 365 -5.86 -8.76 -11.84
CA LEU A 365 -5.41 -9.30 -10.56
C LEU A 365 -4.18 -10.21 -10.72
N LEU A 366 -4.18 -11.12 -11.69
CA LEU A 366 -3.07 -12.04 -11.93
C LEU A 366 -1.78 -11.29 -12.31
N LEU A 367 -1.87 -10.25 -13.15
CA LEU A 367 -0.74 -9.39 -13.50
C LEU A 367 -0.18 -8.65 -12.28
N ALA A 368 -1.07 -8.12 -11.42
CA ALA A 368 -0.68 -7.43 -10.19
C ALA A 368 0.01 -8.38 -9.19
N LEU A 369 -0.55 -9.58 -8.97
CA LEU A 369 0.04 -10.60 -8.11
C LEU A 369 1.38 -11.09 -8.66
N ALA A 370 1.50 -11.30 -9.97
CA ALA A 370 2.76 -11.69 -10.60
C ALA A 370 3.84 -10.62 -10.43
N ALA A 371 3.51 -9.34 -10.65
CA ALA A 371 4.43 -8.22 -10.44
C ALA A 371 4.86 -8.10 -8.97
N ALA A 372 3.91 -8.16 -8.03
CA ALA A 372 4.18 -8.09 -6.60
C ALA A 372 5.04 -9.26 -6.11
N GLY A 373 4.70 -10.49 -6.52
CA GLY A 373 5.45 -11.69 -6.17
C GLY A 373 6.87 -11.69 -6.72
N ALA A 374 7.06 -11.29 -7.99
CA ALA A 374 8.38 -11.16 -8.60
C ALA A 374 9.23 -10.07 -7.92
N LEU A 375 8.62 -8.94 -7.55
CA LEU A 375 9.28 -7.86 -6.82
C LEU A 375 9.76 -8.31 -5.43
N LEU A 376 8.88 -8.92 -4.63
CA LEU A 376 9.23 -9.44 -3.31
C LEU A 376 10.30 -10.53 -3.39
N HIS A 377 10.16 -11.47 -4.33
CA HIS A 377 11.14 -12.53 -4.52
C HIS A 377 12.51 -11.96 -4.89
N GLY A 378 12.55 -10.98 -5.79
CA GLY A 378 13.77 -10.27 -6.16
C GLY A 378 14.41 -9.57 -4.95
N LEU A 379 13.63 -8.81 -4.19
CA LEU A 379 14.12 -8.10 -3.00
C LEU A 379 14.65 -9.06 -1.93
N LEU A 380 13.97 -10.18 -1.70
CA LEU A 380 14.44 -11.23 -0.79
C LEU A 380 15.78 -11.82 -1.23
N ARG A 381 16.01 -11.95 -2.55
CA ARG A 381 17.29 -12.42 -3.09
C ARG A 381 18.39 -11.38 -2.93
N LEU A 382 18.08 -10.11 -3.17
CA LEU A 382 18.97 -8.97 -2.91
C LEU A 382 19.35 -8.89 -1.43
N ALA A 383 18.46 -9.22 -0.51
CA ALA A 383 18.70 -9.10 0.93
C ALA A 383 19.67 -10.15 1.53
N ARG A 384 20.43 -10.92 0.73
CA ARG A 384 21.44 -11.88 1.22
C ARG A 384 22.68 -11.16 1.77
N GLY A 385 23.04 -11.41 3.03
CA GLY A 385 24.22 -10.82 3.70
C GLY A 385 23.85 -9.72 4.71
N ALA A 386 24.84 -9.18 5.44
CA ALA A 386 24.66 -8.21 6.53
C ALA A 386 23.62 -7.12 6.17
N ALA A 387 22.55 -7.07 6.95
CA ALA A 387 21.27 -6.49 6.55
C ALA A 387 21.35 -5.01 6.16
N ASP A 388 21.30 -4.75 4.84
CA ASP A 388 21.10 -3.43 4.28
C ASP A 388 19.75 -2.87 4.77
N VAL A 389 19.81 -1.81 5.58
CA VAL A 389 18.64 -1.16 6.20
C VAL A 389 17.61 -0.76 5.16
N GLU A 390 18.04 -0.27 3.99
CA GLU A 390 17.13 0.18 2.94
C GLU A 390 16.29 -0.99 2.41
N ARG A 391 16.94 -2.12 2.12
CA ARG A 391 16.25 -3.34 1.62
C ARG A 391 15.31 -3.91 2.68
N ALA A 392 15.72 -3.91 3.94
CA ALA A 392 14.89 -4.37 5.05
C ALA A 392 13.64 -3.49 5.22
N VAL A 393 13.77 -2.16 5.14
CA VAL A 393 12.65 -1.22 5.22
C VAL A 393 11.70 -1.41 4.04
N LEU A 394 12.22 -1.49 2.80
CA LEU A 394 11.38 -1.68 1.61
C LEU A 394 10.61 -2.99 1.67
N LEU A 395 11.27 -4.09 2.05
CA LEU A 395 10.61 -5.38 2.17
C LEU A 395 9.54 -5.36 3.28
N ALA A 396 9.83 -4.74 4.42
CA ALA A 396 8.88 -4.61 5.52
C ALA A 396 7.65 -3.79 5.10
N LEU A 397 7.84 -2.64 4.44
CA LEU A 397 6.74 -1.80 3.94
C LEU A 397 5.86 -2.53 2.91
N LEU A 398 6.48 -3.20 1.93
CA LEU A 398 5.74 -3.94 0.90
C LEU A 398 5.01 -5.15 1.48
N ALA A 399 5.62 -5.89 2.42
CA ALA A 399 4.96 -6.98 3.13
C ALA A 399 3.74 -6.47 3.93
N THR A 400 3.90 -5.37 4.68
CA THR A 400 2.78 -4.72 5.38
C THR A 400 1.66 -4.34 4.41
N GLY A 401 2.00 -3.68 3.29
CA GLY A 401 1.02 -3.27 2.28
C GLY A 401 0.25 -4.46 1.69
N MET A 402 0.95 -5.53 1.34
CA MET A 402 0.32 -6.73 0.79
C MET A 402 -0.62 -7.42 1.77
N VAL A 403 -0.22 -7.54 3.04
CA VAL A 403 -1.09 -8.14 4.08
C VAL A 403 -2.27 -7.22 4.39
N ALA A 404 -2.05 -5.90 4.46
CA ALA A 404 -3.12 -4.94 4.64
C ALA A 404 -4.15 -4.98 3.50
N ALA A 405 -3.70 -5.17 2.26
CA ALA A 405 -4.57 -5.29 1.09
C ALA A 405 -5.51 -6.51 1.11
N LEU A 406 -5.24 -7.54 1.95
CA LEU A 406 -6.10 -8.73 2.10
C LEU A 406 -7.34 -8.50 2.97
N ALA A 407 -7.43 -7.39 3.68
CA ALA A 407 -8.61 -7.09 4.51
C ALA A 407 -8.87 -5.58 4.63
N TRP A 408 -8.23 -4.78 3.78
CA TRP A 408 -8.33 -3.34 3.72
C TRP A 408 -7.93 -2.86 2.31
N PHE A 409 -7.99 -1.55 2.09
CA PHE A 409 -7.66 -0.89 0.83
C PHE A 409 -6.51 0.14 0.93
N PRO A 410 -5.29 -0.26 1.34
CA PRO A 410 -4.15 0.66 1.47
C PRO A 410 -3.82 1.42 0.17
N MET A 411 -4.21 0.93 -1.01
CA MET A 411 -4.00 1.61 -2.29
C MET A 411 -5.01 2.71 -2.58
N GLN A 412 -6.13 2.79 -1.85
CA GLN A 412 -7.11 3.88 -2.02
C GLN A 412 -6.97 4.99 -0.97
N ILE A 413 -6.16 4.80 0.07
CA ILE A 413 -5.81 5.84 1.04
C ILE A 413 -4.59 6.62 0.53
N PRO A 414 -4.67 7.95 0.35
CA PRO A 414 -3.60 8.74 -0.24
C PRO A 414 -2.21 8.55 0.39
N LEU A 415 -2.10 8.50 1.72
CA LEU A 415 -0.83 8.38 2.43
C LEU A 415 -0.17 7.01 2.24
N THR A 416 -0.92 5.93 2.47
CA THR A 416 -0.37 4.56 2.33
C THR A 416 -0.14 4.19 0.88
N ALA A 417 -1.01 4.62 -0.04
CA ALA A 417 -0.82 4.42 -1.48
C ALA A 417 0.45 5.12 -1.96
N SER A 418 0.66 6.38 -1.55
CA SER A 418 1.87 7.13 -1.93
C SER A 418 3.14 6.45 -1.43
N ALA A 419 3.15 6.01 -0.17
CA ALA A 419 4.28 5.30 0.42
C ALA A 419 4.56 3.97 -0.30
N LEU A 420 3.53 3.18 -0.59
CA LEU A 420 3.67 1.89 -1.26
C LEU A 420 4.12 2.03 -2.71
N LEU A 421 3.59 2.99 -3.47
CA LEU A 421 4.00 3.21 -4.86
C LEU A 421 5.45 3.71 -4.93
N LEU A 422 5.85 4.64 -4.07
CA LEU A 422 7.24 5.09 -3.98
C LEU A 422 8.18 3.95 -3.57
N ALA A 423 7.79 3.14 -2.57
CA ALA A 423 8.57 1.97 -2.13
C ALA A 423 8.68 0.90 -3.22
N THR A 424 7.58 0.65 -3.96
CA THR A 424 7.54 -0.29 -5.10
C THR A 424 8.48 0.14 -6.21
N GLY A 425 8.42 1.43 -6.61
CA GLY A 425 9.33 2.00 -7.58
C GLY A 425 10.79 1.89 -7.15
N ARG A 426 11.05 2.21 -5.87
CA ARG A 426 12.40 2.15 -5.29
C ARG A 426 12.95 0.72 -5.27
N ALA A 427 12.13 -0.24 -4.86
CA ALA A 427 12.46 -1.66 -4.85
C ALA A 427 12.77 -2.18 -6.27
N TRP A 428 11.97 -1.79 -7.25
CA TRP A 428 12.17 -2.17 -8.64
C TRP A 428 13.49 -1.61 -9.19
N ARG A 429 13.84 -0.36 -8.86
CA ARG A 429 15.14 0.24 -9.25
C ARG A 429 16.32 -0.56 -8.70
N LEU A 430 16.26 -1.01 -7.45
CA LEU A 430 17.33 -1.84 -6.86
C LEU A 430 17.53 -3.14 -7.64
N LEU A 431 16.43 -3.79 -8.07
CA LEU A 431 16.48 -4.98 -8.93
C LEU A 431 16.98 -4.70 -10.35
N ALA A 432 16.67 -3.53 -10.88
CA ALA A 432 17.10 -3.12 -12.21
C ALA A 432 18.61 -2.84 -12.23
N GLY A 433 19.18 -2.28 -11.16
CA GLY A 433 20.61 -1.95 -11.04
C GLY A 433 21.54 -3.14 -10.83
N GLU A 434 21.03 -4.29 -10.41
CA GLU A 434 21.82 -5.49 -10.10
C GLU A 434 22.55 -6.06 -11.33
N ALA A 435 22.08 -5.80 -12.55
CA ALA A 435 22.73 -6.25 -13.78
C ALA A 435 23.97 -5.41 -14.20
N THR A 436 24.32 -4.37 -13.43
CA THR A 436 25.50 -3.52 -13.68
C THR A 436 26.66 -3.77 -12.71
N ARG A 437 26.51 -4.72 -11.78
CA ARG A 437 27.58 -5.23 -10.92
C ARG A 437 27.87 -6.67 -11.30
#